data_AF-A0A7G2MDF1-F1
#
_entry.id   AF-A0A7G2MDF1-F1
#
_cell.length_a   1.000
_cell.length_b   1.000
_cell.length_c   1.000
_cell.angle_alpha   90.00
_cell.angle_beta   90.00
_cell.angle_gamma   90.00
#
_symmetry.space_group_name_H-M   'P 1'
#
loop_
_entity.id
_entity.type
_entity.pdbx_description
1 polymer ?
#
loop_
_entity_poly.entity_id
_entity_poly.type
_entity_poly.pdbx_seq_one_letter_code
_entity_poly.pdbx_strand_id
1 'polypeptide(L)'
;MKKLSLLIIMILGSLNLIYSQNEYKNKTNSSNRQDSLSQVNTKIKPQSEHVYVIFTSKEYDPESEHGITEGVMRIETCYPYTNDTALISYTFLSRSKNFDIAFLHWNLKREELKRPTKSTDKMNIVMMSKDFLLTVNPIDLDKKGPSMTREEALELRERLVGKIIWIIDRRDIVSDSVKLIRTETRVPVCF
;
A
#
# COMPACT_ATOMS: atom_id res chain seq x y z
N MET A 1 49.73 -18.33 9.04
CA MET A 1 50.17 -18.23 7.63
C MET A 1 49.05 -18.74 6.72
N LYS A 2 48.59 -17.85 5.83
CA LYS A 2 48.11 -18.03 4.43
C LYS A 2 47.42 -19.34 4.00
N LYS A 3 46.14 -19.18 3.59
CA LYS A 3 45.49 -19.55 2.29
C LYS A 3 43.97 -19.47 2.52
N LEU A 4 43.24 -18.37 2.33
CA LEU A 4 42.92 -17.57 1.14
C LEU A 4 42.46 -18.36 -0.09
N SER A 5 41.22 -18.03 -0.50
CA SER A 5 40.65 -18.02 -1.84
C SER A 5 40.92 -19.21 -2.74
N LEU A 6 39.89 -20.03 -2.96
CA LEU A 6 39.46 -20.48 -4.29
C LEU A 6 38.20 -21.34 -4.14
N LEU A 7 37.02 -20.75 -3.88
CA LEU A 7 35.77 -21.48 -4.14
C LEU A 7 34.54 -20.60 -4.39
N ILE A 8 34.57 -19.31 -4.03
CA ILE A 8 33.39 -18.43 -4.16
C ILE A 8 33.32 -17.73 -5.53
N ILE A 9 34.36 -17.80 -6.37
CA ILE A 9 34.42 -17.02 -7.63
C ILE A 9 33.82 -17.75 -8.86
N MET A 10 33.47 -19.05 -8.79
CA MET A 10 32.98 -19.78 -9.98
C MET A 10 31.46 -19.83 -10.17
N ILE A 11 30.64 -19.15 -9.35
CA ILE A 11 29.17 -19.10 -9.56
C ILE A 11 28.70 -17.72 -10.10
N LEU A 12 29.54 -16.68 -10.07
CA LEU A 12 29.20 -15.38 -10.65
C LEU A 12 29.48 -15.25 -12.17
N GLY A 13 30.13 -16.23 -12.80
CA GLY A 13 30.55 -16.17 -14.21
C GLY A 13 29.48 -16.60 -15.23
N SER A 14 28.38 -17.23 -14.81
CA SER A 14 27.38 -17.83 -15.72
C SER A 14 25.98 -17.25 -15.62
N LEU A 15 25.71 -16.31 -14.70
CA LEU A 15 24.43 -15.57 -14.66
C LEU A 15 24.42 -14.31 -15.54
N ASN A 16 25.58 -13.73 -15.86
CA ASN A 16 25.67 -12.51 -16.69
C ASN A 16 25.57 -12.76 -18.21
N LEU A 17 25.41 -14.00 -18.67
CA LEU A 17 25.26 -14.30 -20.09
C LEU A 17 23.81 -14.51 -20.54
N ILE A 18 22.85 -14.67 -19.62
CA ILE A 18 21.43 -14.86 -19.94
C ILE A 18 20.65 -13.53 -19.91
N TYR A 19 21.19 -12.50 -19.25
CA TYR A 19 20.53 -11.19 -19.16
C TYR A 19 20.71 -10.32 -20.43
N SER A 20 21.74 -10.58 -21.25
CA SER A 20 22.06 -9.75 -22.43
C SER A 20 21.30 -10.12 -23.70
N GLN A 21 20.51 -11.22 -23.73
CA GLN A 21 19.76 -11.62 -24.94
C GLN A 21 18.29 -11.22 -24.95
N ASN A 22 17.74 -10.73 -23.83
CA ASN A 22 16.33 -10.31 -23.77
C ASN A 22 16.09 -8.83 -24.12
N GLU A 23 17.13 -8.00 -24.21
CA GLU A 23 16.97 -6.59 -24.59
C GLU A 23 16.85 -6.34 -26.11
N TYR A 24 17.06 -7.35 -26.97
CA TYR A 24 17.09 -7.13 -28.44
C TYR A 24 15.90 -7.64 -29.23
N LYS A 25 14.85 -8.17 -28.60
CA LYS A 25 13.60 -8.55 -29.30
C LYS A 25 12.37 -8.25 -28.46
N ASN A 26 11.92 -6.99 -28.49
CA ASN A 26 10.50 -6.60 -28.57
C ASN A 26 10.37 -5.08 -28.75
N LYS A 27 11.06 -4.54 -29.77
CA LYS A 27 10.70 -3.27 -30.42
C LYS A 27 9.94 -3.61 -31.70
N THR A 28 8.64 -3.88 -31.57
CA THR A 28 7.59 -3.70 -32.60
C THR A 28 6.31 -4.35 -32.08
N ASN A 29 5.46 -3.54 -31.45
CA ASN A 29 4.00 -3.59 -31.60
C ASN A 29 3.40 -2.47 -30.73
N SER A 30 3.69 -1.23 -31.13
CA SER A 30 2.81 -0.09 -30.87
C SER A 30 1.57 -0.30 -31.73
N SER A 31 0.49 -0.82 -31.12
CA SER A 31 -0.86 -0.70 -31.67
C SER A 31 -1.86 -0.80 -30.53
N ASN A 32 -2.37 0.36 -30.12
CA ASN A 32 -3.71 0.59 -29.57
C ASN A 32 -4.36 -0.61 -28.88
N ARG A 33 -4.03 -0.82 -27.61
CA ARG A 33 -5.00 -1.33 -26.64
C ARG A 33 -5.17 -0.31 -25.55
N GLN A 34 -6.02 0.65 -25.86
CA GLN A 34 -6.81 1.36 -24.88
C GLN A 34 -7.76 0.31 -24.28
N ASP A 35 -7.24 -0.55 -23.39
CA ASP A 35 -8.06 -1.44 -22.58
C ASP A 35 -8.79 -0.54 -21.60
N SER A 36 -9.97 -0.11 -22.06
CA SER A 36 -11.00 0.59 -21.32
C SER A 36 -11.12 -0.04 -19.94
N LEU A 37 -10.66 0.71 -18.94
CA LEU A 37 -10.93 0.49 -17.54
C LEU A 37 -12.44 0.28 -17.39
N SER A 38 -12.88 -0.96 -17.18
CA SER A 38 -14.06 -1.18 -16.36
C SER A 38 -13.65 -0.87 -14.93
N GLN A 39 -13.41 0.43 -14.66
CA GLN A 39 -13.62 0.99 -13.34
C GLN A 39 -15.01 0.52 -12.98
N VAL A 40 -15.10 -0.43 -12.05
CA VAL A 40 -16.38 -0.77 -11.45
C VAL A 40 -16.79 0.52 -10.77
N ASN A 41 -17.66 1.28 -11.45
CA ASN A 41 -18.28 2.52 -11.02
C ASN A 41 -19.30 2.20 -9.90
N THR A 42 -18.89 1.38 -8.93
CA THR A 42 -19.60 1.22 -7.68
C THR A 42 -19.41 2.51 -6.90
N LYS A 43 -20.32 3.46 -7.13
CA LYS A 43 -20.50 4.61 -6.25
C LYS A 43 -20.64 4.07 -4.83
N ILE A 44 -19.64 4.28 -3.99
CA ILE A 44 -19.76 3.98 -2.57
C ILE A 44 -20.71 5.02 -2.00
N LYS A 45 -21.84 4.57 -1.44
CA LYS A 45 -22.66 5.41 -0.58
C LYS A 45 -22.10 5.33 0.83
N PRO A 46 -21.89 6.45 1.54
CA PRO A 46 -21.53 6.40 2.94
C PRO A 46 -22.57 5.61 3.75
N GLN A 47 -22.08 4.68 4.57
CA GLN A 47 -22.90 3.87 5.49
C GLN A 47 -22.35 4.00 6.91
N SER A 48 -23.16 3.68 7.91
CA SER A 48 -22.82 3.83 9.34
C SER A 48 -21.62 2.97 9.79
N GLU A 49 -21.37 1.89 9.08
CA GLU A 49 -20.29 0.94 9.28
C GLU A 49 -18.99 1.34 8.58
N HIS A 50 -19.04 2.35 7.70
CA HIS A 50 -17.88 2.87 7.01
C HIS A 50 -17.14 3.88 7.87
N VAL A 51 -15.83 3.69 8.01
CA VAL A 51 -14.93 4.68 8.59
C VAL A 51 -13.98 5.16 7.50
N TYR A 52 -13.90 6.48 7.34
CA TYR A 52 -12.98 7.11 6.40
C TYR A 52 -11.78 7.66 7.16
N VAL A 53 -10.59 7.38 6.68
CA VAL A 53 -9.33 7.86 7.26
C VAL A 53 -8.56 8.59 6.17
N ILE A 54 -8.11 9.81 6.44
CA ILE A 54 -7.37 10.63 5.48
C ILE A 54 -6.01 11.03 6.05
N PHE A 55 -4.98 10.97 5.20
CA PHE A 55 -3.60 11.31 5.56
C PHE A 55 -2.77 11.62 4.33
N THR A 56 -1.54 12.09 4.54
CA THR A 56 -0.50 12.18 3.51
C THR A 56 0.58 11.18 3.85
N SER A 57 0.67 10.07 3.11
CA SER A 57 1.69 9.07 3.42
C SER A 57 3.04 9.41 2.80
N LYS A 58 4.11 8.87 3.38
CA LYS A 58 5.48 8.92 2.86
C LYS A 58 5.89 7.51 2.48
N GLU A 59 6.56 7.35 1.34
CA GLU A 59 7.13 6.04 0.99
C GLU A 59 8.21 5.66 2.01
N TYR A 60 8.22 4.40 2.39
CA TYR A 60 9.27 3.87 3.24
C TYR A 60 10.59 3.84 2.47
N ASP A 61 11.55 4.59 2.98
CA ASP A 61 12.95 4.47 2.60
C ASP A 61 13.72 3.92 3.83
N PRO A 62 14.28 2.70 3.75
CA PRO A 62 15.01 2.08 4.85
C PRO A 62 16.21 2.91 5.32
N GLU A 63 16.82 3.71 4.45
CA GLU A 63 17.93 4.61 4.82
C GLU A 63 17.43 5.81 5.64
N SER A 64 16.14 6.13 5.52
CA SER A 64 15.46 7.22 6.21
C SER A 64 14.60 6.76 7.40
N GLU A 65 14.59 5.46 7.73
CA GLU A 65 13.71 4.90 8.77
C GLU A 65 13.90 5.60 10.12
N HIS A 66 15.11 6.07 10.42
CA HIS A 66 15.39 6.84 11.63
C HIS A 66 14.82 8.27 11.64
N GLY A 67 14.46 8.81 10.47
CA GLY A 67 14.01 10.20 10.28
C GLY A 67 12.51 10.45 10.46
N ILE A 68 11.67 9.41 10.50
CA ILE A 68 10.22 9.59 10.72
C ILE A 68 9.92 9.47 12.21
N THR A 69 9.82 10.63 12.87
CA THR A 69 9.41 10.73 14.27
C THR A 69 7.90 10.61 14.41
N GLU A 70 7.15 11.27 13.52
CA GLU A 70 5.68 11.24 13.46
C GLU A 70 5.17 11.31 12.01
N GLY A 71 4.15 10.50 11.67
CA GLY A 71 3.47 10.55 10.38
C GLY A 71 3.08 9.18 9.82
N VAL A 72 2.42 9.17 8.66
CA VAL A 72 2.01 7.93 7.97
C VAL A 72 3.09 7.44 7.02
N MET A 73 3.54 6.21 7.23
CA MET A 73 4.47 5.49 6.38
C MET A 73 3.72 4.49 5.49
N ARG A 74 4.02 4.48 4.20
CA ARG A 74 3.54 3.47 3.24
C ARG A 74 4.67 2.48 2.97
N ILE A 75 4.45 1.23 3.33
CA ILE A 75 5.37 0.10 3.09
C ILE A 75 4.69 -0.87 2.13
N GLU A 76 5.41 -1.28 1.09
CA GLU A 76 4.96 -2.33 0.19
C GLU A 76 5.84 -3.57 0.37
N THR A 77 5.24 -4.64 0.91
CA THR A 77 5.91 -5.92 1.14
C THR A 77 5.53 -6.89 0.04
N CYS A 78 6.50 -7.22 -0.83
CA CYS A 78 6.35 -8.27 -1.83
C CYS A 78 6.67 -9.63 -1.21
N TYR A 79 5.82 -10.64 -1.41
CA TYR A 79 6.07 -11.97 -0.90
C TYR A 79 6.83 -12.81 -1.96
N PRO A 80 7.93 -13.49 -1.59
CA PRO A 80 8.82 -14.16 -2.54
C PRO A 80 8.17 -15.33 -3.29
N TYR A 81 7.02 -15.82 -2.83
CA TYR A 81 6.31 -16.95 -3.43
C TYR A 81 5.09 -16.53 -4.26
N THR A 82 4.75 -15.24 -4.26
CA THR A 82 3.61 -14.67 -5.00
C THR A 82 4.03 -13.34 -5.61
N ASN A 83 4.72 -13.39 -6.76
CA ASN A 83 5.16 -12.18 -7.47
C ASN A 83 3.97 -11.30 -7.89
N ASP A 84 2.75 -11.82 -7.91
CA ASP A 84 1.54 -11.13 -8.33
C ASP A 84 0.81 -10.42 -7.18
N THR A 85 1.27 -10.55 -5.92
CA THR A 85 0.63 -9.89 -4.77
C THR A 85 1.64 -9.22 -3.85
N ALA A 86 1.28 -8.02 -3.42
CA ALA A 86 1.99 -7.28 -2.38
C ALA A 86 1.03 -6.90 -1.26
N LEU A 87 1.52 -6.91 -0.02
CA LEU A 87 0.83 -6.31 1.10
C LEU A 87 1.28 -4.86 1.22
N ILE A 88 0.35 -3.92 1.08
CA ILE A 88 0.60 -2.50 1.35
C ILE A 88 0.14 -2.21 2.78
N SER A 89 1.05 -1.69 3.60
CA SER A 89 0.77 -1.19 4.94
C SER A 89 0.87 0.33 4.96
N TYR A 90 -0.16 0.98 5.49
CA TYR A 90 -0.15 2.40 5.85
C TYR A 90 -0.12 2.49 7.37
N THR A 91 1.02 2.90 7.93
CA THR A 91 1.23 2.93 9.37
C THR A 91 1.44 4.36 9.83
N PHE A 92 0.48 4.92 10.56
CA PHE A 92 0.75 6.11 11.36
C PHE A 92 1.68 5.71 12.50
N LEU A 93 2.84 6.35 12.62
CA LEU A 93 3.80 6.13 13.69
C LEU A 93 3.91 7.42 14.51
N SER A 94 3.87 7.32 15.85
CA SER A 94 4.34 8.37 16.76
C SER A 94 5.38 7.78 17.70
N ARG A 95 6.66 8.10 17.44
CA ARG A 95 7.78 7.61 18.25
C ARG A 95 7.85 8.27 19.62
N SER A 96 7.55 9.57 19.67
CA SER A 96 7.55 10.38 20.90
C SER A 96 6.57 9.81 21.95
N LYS A 97 5.46 9.25 21.48
CA LYS A 97 4.37 8.71 22.32
C LYS A 97 4.30 7.19 22.31
N ASN A 98 5.19 6.53 21.57
CA ASN A 98 5.32 5.08 21.48
C ASN A 98 3.99 4.37 21.13
N PHE A 99 3.38 4.79 20.03
CA PHE A 99 2.25 4.07 19.43
C PHE A 99 2.28 4.15 17.90
N ASP A 100 1.64 3.17 17.28
CA ASP A 100 1.33 3.19 15.84
C ASP A 100 -0.17 3.01 15.59
N ILE A 101 -0.64 3.13 14.35
CA ILE A 101 -1.93 2.62 13.87
C ILE A 101 -1.72 2.17 12.43
N ALA A 102 -1.94 0.89 12.13
CA ALA A 102 -1.66 0.31 10.82
C ALA A 102 -2.94 -0.11 10.08
N PHE A 103 -2.99 0.23 8.79
CA PHE A 103 -4.03 -0.12 7.83
C PHE A 103 -3.43 -0.97 6.70
N LEU A 104 -4.00 -2.14 6.47
CA LEU A 104 -3.47 -3.15 5.56
C LEU A 104 -4.35 -3.31 4.33
N HIS A 105 -3.73 -3.40 3.16
CA HIS A 105 -4.39 -3.63 1.87
C HIS A 105 -3.59 -4.61 1.01
N TRP A 106 -4.25 -5.63 0.49
CA TRP A 106 -3.66 -6.54 -0.50
C TRP A 106 -3.74 -5.93 -1.89
N ASN A 107 -2.58 -5.70 -2.49
CA ASN A 107 -2.41 -5.17 -3.83
C ASN A 107 -2.06 -6.31 -4.81
N LEU A 108 -2.98 -6.63 -5.72
CA LEU A 108 -2.71 -7.55 -6.82
C LEU A 108 -2.03 -6.79 -7.99
N LYS A 109 -0.78 -7.15 -8.28
CA LYS A 109 -0.02 -6.63 -9.41
C LYS A 109 -0.45 -7.32 -10.69
N ARG A 110 -1.53 -6.83 -11.29
CA ARG A 110 -2.14 -7.43 -12.49
C ARG A 110 -1.16 -7.56 -13.67
N GLU A 111 -0.25 -6.61 -13.82
CA GLU A 111 0.77 -6.62 -14.89
C GLU A 111 1.80 -7.74 -14.70
N GLU A 112 2.01 -8.18 -13.46
CA GLU A 112 2.94 -9.25 -13.10
C GLU A 112 2.24 -10.62 -12.95
N LEU A 113 0.92 -10.65 -13.20
CA LEU A 113 0.08 -11.83 -13.02
C LEU A 113 0.40 -12.89 -14.08
N LYS A 114 1.04 -13.99 -13.67
CA LYS A 114 1.36 -15.14 -14.55
C LYS A 114 0.19 -16.10 -14.79
N ARG A 115 -1.02 -15.73 -14.36
CA ARG A 115 -2.24 -16.54 -14.43
C ARG A 115 -3.44 -15.65 -14.81
N PRO A 116 -4.57 -16.22 -15.27
CA PRO A 116 -5.79 -15.44 -15.41
C PRO A 116 -6.28 -14.87 -14.08
N THR A 117 -6.95 -13.71 -14.14
CA THR A 117 -7.66 -13.11 -13.01
C THR A 117 -8.85 -13.99 -12.62
N LYS A 118 -9.03 -14.21 -11.32
CA LYS A 118 -10.13 -14.97 -10.73
C LYS A 118 -11.12 -14.02 -10.05
N SER A 119 -12.37 -14.45 -9.87
CA SER A 119 -13.38 -13.68 -9.14
C SER A 119 -13.03 -13.41 -7.66
N THR A 120 -12.08 -14.18 -7.12
CA THR A 120 -11.50 -14.01 -5.78
C THR A 120 -10.42 -12.93 -5.72
N ASP A 121 -9.89 -12.50 -6.86
CA ASP A 121 -8.86 -11.46 -6.95
C ASP A 121 -9.50 -10.08 -6.79
N LYS A 122 -9.93 -9.75 -5.57
CA LYS A 122 -10.63 -8.50 -5.26
C LYS A 122 -9.68 -7.47 -4.68
N MET A 123 -9.49 -6.37 -5.41
CA MET A 123 -8.91 -5.13 -4.90
C MET A 123 -10.06 -4.15 -4.70
N ASN A 124 -10.38 -3.85 -3.45
CA ASN A 124 -11.45 -2.92 -3.11
C ASN A 124 -10.90 -1.48 -3.19
N ILE A 125 -10.62 -1.03 -4.42
CA ILE A 125 -10.19 0.33 -4.74
C ILE A 125 -11.28 0.98 -5.60
N VAL A 126 -11.71 2.18 -5.23
CA VAL A 126 -12.75 2.93 -5.94
C VAL A 126 -12.29 4.37 -6.16
N MET A 127 -12.57 4.90 -7.34
CA MET A 127 -12.42 6.33 -7.62
C MET A 127 -13.77 7.02 -7.41
N MET A 128 -13.78 8.12 -6.67
CA MET A 128 -14.95 8.94 -6.40
C MET A 128 -14.68 10.37 -6.86
N SER A 129 -15.74 11.15 -7.13
CA SER A 129 -15.59 12.61 -7.26
C SER A 129 -15.01 13.19 -5.98
N LYS A 130 -14.18 14.23 -6.08
CA LYS A 130 -13.63 14.98 -4.95
C LYS A 130 -14.73 15.53 -4.02
N ASP A 131 -15.91 15.83 -4.56
CA ASP A 131 -17.08 16.26 -3.79
C ASP A 131 -17.52 15.21 -2.75
N PHE A 132 -17.13 13.95 -2.93
CA PHE A 132 -17.33 12.90 -1.92
C PHE A 132 -16.78 13.31 -0.55
N LEU A 133 -15.65 14.03 -0.51
CA LEU A 133 -15.05 14.50 0.75
C LEU A 133 -15.95 15.49 1.50
N LEU A 134 -16.89 16.15 0.82
CA LEU A 134 -17.90 17.03 1.44
C LEU A 134 -19.05 16.23 2.09
N THR A 135 -19.18 14.94 1.74
CA THR A 135 -20.27 14.06 2.20
C THR A 135 -19.86 13.16 3.37
N VAL A 136 -18.59 13.16 3.75
CA VAL A 136 -18.03 12.32 4.82
C VAL A 136 -17.23 13.15 5.82
N ASN A 137 -17.04 12.63 7.02
CA ASN A 137 -16.20 13.24 8.05
C ASN A 137 -15.00 12.33 8.35
N PRO A 138 -13.92 12.37 7.53
CA PRO A 138 -12.81 11.45 7.67
C PRO A 138 -11.98 11.77 8.92
N ILE A 139 -11.41 10.74 9.53
CA ILE A 139 -10.41 10.87 10.58
C ILE A 139 -9.11 11.32 9.92
N ASP A 140 -8.75 12.58 10.13
CA ASP A 140 -7.53 13.18 9.59
C ASP A 140 -6.32 12.88 10.46
N LEU A 141 -5.50 11.90 10.08
CA LEU A 141 -4.34 11.49 10.87
C LEU A 141 -3.19 12.50 10.80
N ASP A 142 -3.11 13.33 9.76
CA ASP A 142 -2.11 14.41 9.71
C ASP A 142 -2.41 15.48 10.77
N LYS A 143 -3.68 15.66 11.15
CA LYS A 143 -4.11 16.61 12.19
C LYS A 143 -4.25 15.98 13.56
N LYS A 144 -4.96 14.86 13.65
CA LYS A 144 -5.28 14.19 14.92
C LYS A 144 -4.11 13.38 15.46
N GLY A 145 -3.35 12.72 14.57
CA GLY A 145 -2.26 11.84 14.97
C GLY A 145 -1.23 12.52 15.87
N PRO A 146 -0.68 13.70 15.49
CA PRO A 146 0.29 14.41 16.31
C PRO A 146 -0.22 14.84 17.69
N SER A 147 -1.53 15.12 17.84
CA SER A 147 -2.12 15.49 19.13
C SER A 147 -2.54 14.28 19.98
N MET A 148 -2.83 13.14 19.34
CA MET A 148 -3.39 11.94 19.97
C MET A 148 -2.50 11.40 21.10
N THR A 149 -3.07 11.04 22.24
CA THR A 149 -2.37 10.28 23.28
C THR A 149 -2.31 8.79 22.92
N ARG A 150 -1.53 8.02 23.68
CA ARG A 150 -1.47 6.57 23.48
C ARG A 150 -2.83 5.91 23.77
N GLU A 151 -3.54 6.39 24.79
CA GLU A 151 -4.85 5.91 25.20
C GLU A 151 -5.90 6.20 24.11
N GLU A 152 -5.92 7.43 23.58
CA GLU A 152 -6.80 7.81 22.47
C GLU A 152 -6.50 6.98 21.20
N ALA A 153 -5.23 6.64 20.96
CA ALA A 153 -4.85 5.77 19.85
C ALA A 153 -5.34 4.33 20.03
N LEU A 154 -5.32 3.81 21.26
CA LEU A 154 -5.87 2.49 21.59
C LEU A 154 -7.39 2.47 21.44
N GLU A 155 -8.09 3.47 21.98
CA GLU A 155 -9.54 3.63 21.82
C GLU A 155 -9.93 3.74 20.34
N LEU A 156 -9.15 4.48 19.54
CA LEU A 156 -9.36 4.56 18.11
C LEU A 156 -9.20 3.19 17.45
N ARG A 157 -8.14 2.43 17.78
CA ARG A 157 -7.93 1.07 17.24
C ARG A 157 -9.11 0.16 17.58
N GLU A 158 -9.60 0.16 18.81
CA GLU A 158 -10.76 -0.65 19.23
C GLU A 158 -12.04 -0.27 18.46
N ARG A 159 -12.29 1.03 18.27
CA ARG A 159 -13.43 1.53 17.49
C ARG A 159 -13.38 1.14 16.01
N LEU A 160 -12.19 0.90 15.47
CA LEU A 160 -11.98 0.50 14.08
C LEU A 160 -12.18 -1.01 13.87
N VAL A 161 -12.11 -1.83 14.93
CA VAL A 161 -12.32 -3.28 14.83
C VAL A 161 -13.71 -3.59 14.27
N GLY A 162 -13.76 -4.46 13.26
CA GLY A 162 -15.01 -4.88 12.60
C GLY A 162 -15.65 -3.83 11.70
N LYS A 163 -15.04 -2.65 11.52
CA LYS A 163 -15.52 -1.61 10.60
C LYS A 163 -14.96 -1.81 9.19
N ILE A 164 -15.68 -1.28 8.20
CA ILE A 164 -15.17 -1.17 6.83
C ILE A 164 -14.39 0.15 6.75
N ILE A 165 -13.07 0.05 6.62
CA ILE A 165 -12.20 1.22 6.64
C ILE A 165 -11.82 1.57 5.22
N TRP A 166 -12.04 2.81 4.84
CA TRP A 166 -11.62 3.39 3.58
C TRP A 166 -10.53 4.43 3.87
N ILE A 167 -9.32 4.17 3.41
CA ILE A 167 -8.25 5.16 3.48
C ILE A 167 -8.27 6.06 2.24
N ILE A 168 -7.85 7.29 2.44
CA ILE A 168 -7.66 8.32 1.43
C ILE A 168 -6.25 8.88 1.64
N ASP A 169 -5.34 8.56 0.73
CA ASP A 169 -4.04 9.21 0.68
C ASP A 169 -4.18 10.50 -0.14
N ARG A 170 -3.82 11.65 0.45
CA ARG A 170 -3.88 12.96 -0.21
C ARG A 170 -3.04 13.02 -1.48
N ARG A 171 -2.00 12.18 -1.58
CA ARG A 171 -1.16 12.06 -2.78
C ARG A 171 -1.92 11.45 -3.97
N ASP A 172 -2.97 10.68 -3.71
CA ASP A 172 -3.82 10.04 -4.71
C ASP A 172 -5.07 10.88 -5.06
N ILE A 173 -5.14 12.15 -4.59
CA ILE A 173 -6.19 13.09 -4.99
C ILE A 173 -5.72 13.82 -6.26
N VAL A 174 -6.43 13.64 -7.37
CA VAL A 174 -6.07 14.19 -8.67
C VAL A 174 -7.23 14.98 -9.23
N SER A 175 -7.00 16.25 -9.59
CA SER A 175 -7.96 17.20 -10.20
C SER A 175 -9.34 17.22 -9.54
N ASP A 176 -10.24 16.34 -9.98
CA ASP A 176 -11.66 16.21 -9.63
C ASP A 176 -12.01 14.85 -8.97
N SER A 177 -11.01 14.01 -8.70
CA SER A 177 -11.21 12.65 -8.20
C SER A 177 -10.39 12.36 -6.93
N VAL A 178 -10.92 11.43 -6.14
CA VAL A 178 -10.28 10.88 -4.94
C VAL A 178 -10.32 9.37 -5.01
N LYS A 179 -9.18 8.73 -4.71
CA LYS A 179 -9.06 7.29 -4.61
C LYS A 179 -9.36 6.84 -3.18
N LEU A 180 -10.27 5.88 -3.06
CA LEU A 180 -10.59 5.19 -1.82
C LEU A 180 -10.02 3.78 -1.89
N ILE A 181 -9.28 3.39 -0.87
CA ILE A 181 -8.73 2.04 -0.74
C ILE A 181 -9.34 1.42 0.51
N ARG A 182 -10.01 0.27 0.36
CA ARG A 182 -10.49 -0.47 1.53
C ARG A 182 -9.31 -1.16 2.20
N THR A 183 -9.25 -1.01 3.51
CA THR A 183 -8.22 -1.59 4.36
C THR A 183 -8.83 -2.33 5.55
N GLU A 184 -7.98 -3.09 6.21
CA GLU A 184 -8.25 -3.68 7.52
C GLU A 184 -7.25 -3.11 8.53
N THR A 185 -7.66 -2.91 9.78
CA THR A 185 -6.67 -2.63 10.83
C THR A 185 -5.86 -3.88 11.13
N ARG A 186 -4.57 -3.70 11.42
CA ARG A 186 -3.81 -4.76 12.08
C ARG A 186 -4.47 -5.06 13.44
N VAL A 187 -4.98 -6.28 13.61
CA VAL A 187 -5.49 -6.76 14.90
C VAL A 187 -4.35 -6.68 15.93
N PRO A 188 -4.57 -6.21 17.17
CA PRO A 188 -3.54 -6.25 18.19
C PRO A 188 -3.01 -7.68 18.32
N VAL A 189 -1.69 -7.84 18.19
CA VAL A 189 -1.05 -9.07 18.67
C VAL A 189 -1.19 -8.99 20.18
N CYS A 190 -2.04 -9.82 20.77
CA CYS A 190 -2.09 -9.97 22.22
C CYS A 190 -0.66 -10.27 22.70
N PHE A 191 -0.14 -9.43 23.60
CA PHE A 191 1.11 -9.70 24.32
C PHE A 191 0.82 -10.61 25.51
#